data_AF-A0A4S4K792-F1
#
_entry.id   AF-A0A4S4K792-F1
#
_cell.length_a   1.000
_cell.length_b   1.000
_cell.length_c   1.000
_cell.angle_alpha   90.00
_cell.angle_beta   90.00
_cell.angle_gamma   90.00
#
_symmetry.space_group_name_H-M   'P 1'
#
loop_
_entity.id
_entity.type
_entity.pdbx_description
1 polymer ?
#
loop_
_entity_poly.entity_id
_entity_poly.type
_entity_poly.pdbx_seq_one_letter_code
_entity_poly.pdbx_strand_id
1 'polypeptide(L)'
;ADIREFTPSSWRSLIGVVPQDPVLFTGTIASNIAFGNLGATREQIEEAARQANCEFVWGMPHGFDTEIGRLSLSGGQRQRLAIARALLKKPAILAMDEATSSLDAASEYRVNDAIDKILSSRRTTCLIVAHRLSTIARAERIVVLEDGKITESGTYRQLVSRPNSRFRTLMAAQLDTTTADMLVSSNASPESNDGGDDNDSGFDYNPILEMQPAFARSLPVQILLDGVVFALTAVLLVHLLFTAQYHWPLAPVNYVLQLAGVLSLFISLIATICVVLTQAFRDSQQWPYMLTYLAVPVPPTLGNSTSSSNGTSLAMVYEPDVWSTAELAAWYVMDATTSALVQFLTLLYPSYLEARLILGLLAPLAVLSAAMELLPIHQSQTIVDIADTIRNTCNAALSLLFTAALCLWGFLVNRKQAWRTDGGTAAFGAAAIVLALISTALNFLYIPAKDQYTWLPHLIWVVVLWQSFLGWWWWVGGGRGVGEVEELLWREERRDRKRKARAARRSVRREKAQALWRNASESLGFIRKGNAESEAIEMVNVIAPDNSSFSAASTSPPMASSSTTANNTNAGTNGLCARIWLSPPLLAVSHFYHLLRRAHLAA
;
A
#
# COMPACT_ATOMS: atom_id res chain seq x y z
N ALA A 1 -40.38 3.09 -0.28
CA ALA A 1 -39.04 3.53 0.11
C ALA A 1 -38.13 2.33 0.07
N ASP A 2 -37.07 2.41 -0.73
CA ASP A 2 -35.99 1.43 -0.81
C ASP A 2 -35.01 1.61 0.36
N ILE A 3 -34.35 0.55 0.84
CA ILE A 3 -33.32 0.69 1.89
C ILE A 3 -32.12 1.54 1.43
N ARG A 4 -31.90 1.65 0.12
CA ARG A 4 -30.89 2.48 -0.53
C ARG A 4 -31.19 3.99 -0.44
N GLU A 5 -32.41 4.39 -0.08
CA GLU A 5 -32.80 5.78 0.11
C GLU A 5 -32.39 6.33 1.50
N PHE A 6 -31.97 5.46 2.43
CA PHE A 6 -31.66 5.82 3.82
C PHE A 6 -30.15 5.77 4.11
N THR A 7 -29.68 6.67 4.98
CA THR A 7 -28.28 6.63 5.44
C THR A 7 -28.01 5.34 6.19
N PRO A 8 -26.87 4.65 5.98
CA PRO A 8 -26.70 3.32 6.54
C PRO A 8 -26.70 3.26 8.07
N SER A 9 -26.25 4.33 8.75
CA SER A 9 -26.34 4.46 10.21
C SER A 9 -27.78 4.50 10.72
N SER A 10 -28.70 5.12 9.98
CA SER A 10 -30.10 5.27 10.41
C SER A 10 -30.81 3.91 10.50
N TRP A 11 -30.82 3.12 9.42
CA TRP A 11 -31.49 1.82 9.44
C TRP A 11 -30.72 0.78 10.26
N ARG A 12 -29.38 0.79 10.25
CA ARG A 12 -28.58 -0.12 11.11
C ARG A 12 -28.77 0.17 12.60
N SER A 13 -29.21 1.36 13.01
CA SER A 13 -29.59 1.63 14.41
C SER A 13 -30.81 0.84 14.87
N LEU A 14 -31.70 0.46 13.94
CA LEU A 14 -32.96 -0.24 14.23
C LEU A 14 -32.83 -1.77 14.24
N ILE A 15 -31.69 -2.31 13.79
CA ILE A 15 -31.46 -3.76 13.64
C ILE A 15 -30.47 -4.27 14.70
N GLY A 16 -30.85 -5.29 15.46
CA GLY A 16 -29.95 -6.11 16.27
C GLY A 16 -29.53 -7.34 15.47
N VAL A 17 -28.28 -7.77 15.59
CA VAL A 17 -27.74 -8.95 14.90
C VAL A 17 -27.04 -9.84 15.92
N VAL A 18 -27.38 -11.13 15.92
CA VAL A 18 -26.66 -12.19 16.64
C VAL A 18 -26.09 -13.14 15.59
N PRO A 19 -24.76 -13.15 15.35
CA PRO A 19 -24.13 -14.06 14.38
C PRO A 19 -23.99 -15.48 14.95
N GLN A 20 -23.70 -16.44 14.07
CA GLN A 20 -23.41 -17.83 14.44
C GLN A 20 -22.27 -17.92 15.46
N ASP A 21 -21.13 -17.27 15.19
CA ASP A 21 -19.99 -17.14 16.10
C ASP A 21 -19.81 -15.69 16.60
N PRO A 22 -20.19 -15.37 17.86
CA PRO A 22 -20.10 -14.01 18.37
C PRO A 22 -18.70 -13.65 18.89
N VAL A 23 -18.10 -12.64 18.25
CA VAL A 23 -16.86 -12.01 18.71
C VAL A 23 -17.11 -11.22 20.00
N LEU A 24 -16.26 -11.46 20.99
CA LEU A 24 -16.16 -10.67 22.22
C LEU A 24 -14.88 -9.84 22.21
N PHE A 25 -14.94 -8.66 22.83
CA PHE A 25 -13.82 -7.73 22.90
C PHE A 25 -13.10 -7.83 24.23
N THR A 26 -11.79 -7.58 24.25
CA THR A 26 -11.02 -7.43 25.49
C THR A 26 -11.60 -6.30 26.34
N GLY A 27 -11.93 -6.59 27.60
CA GLY A 27 -12.67 -5.72 28.51
C GLY A 27 -13.53 -6.55 29.46
N THR A 28 -14.49 -5.92 30.13
CA THR A 28 -15.40 -6.61 31.05
C THR A 28 -16.63 -7.19 30.35
N ILE A 29 -17.37 -8.05 31.05
CA ILE A 29 -18.71 -8.50 30.64
C ILE A 29 -19.65 -7.29 30.45
N ALA A 30 -19.62 -6.31 31.36
CA ALA A 30 -20.38 -5.08 31.25
C ALA A 30 -20.06 -4.30 29.97
N SER A 31 -18.77 -4.07 29.65
CA SER A 31 -18.40 -3.35 28.43
C SER A 31 -18.76 -4.12 27.16
N ASN A 32 -18.74 -5.46 27.20
CA ASN A 32 -19.16 -6.30 26.08
C ASN A 32 -20.66 -6.25 25.78
N ILE A 33 -21.51 -6.08 26.81
CA ILE A 33 -22.95 -5.86 26.62
C ILE A 33 -23.20 -4.41 26.20
N ALA A 34 -22.54 -3.45 26.87
CA ALA A 34 -22.62 -2.00 26.59
C ALA A 34 -22.25 -1.64 25.14
N PHE A 35 -21.49 -2.47 24.42
CA PHE A 35 -21.24 -2.30 22.99
C PHE A 35 -22.53 -2.21 22.13
N GLY A 36 -23.67 -2.74 22.62
CA GLY A 36 -24.97 -2.57 21.98
C GLY A 36 -25.56 -1.15 22.08
N ASN A 37 -25.19 -0.41 23.13
CA ASN A 37 -25.54 0.99 23.37
C ASN A 37 -24.58 1.60 24.40
N LEU A 38 -23.60 2.39 23.93
CA LEU A 38 -22.53 2.97 24.77
C LEU A 38 -23.04 3.95 25.84
N GLY A 39 -24.28 4.45 25.72
CA GLY A 39 -24.93 5.32 26.72
C GLY A 39 -25.84 4.57 27.70
N ALA A 40 -25.82 3.24 27.73
CA ALA A 40 -26.67 2.46 28.64
C ALA A 40 -26.20 2.54 30.09
N THR A 41 -27.16 2.59 31.02
CA THR A 41 -26.88 2.53 32.46
C THR A 41 -26.64 1.09 32.91
N ARG A 42 -26.05 0.89 34.10
CA ARG A 42 -25.75 -0.44 34.65
C ARG A 42 -26.99 -1.31 34.78
N GLU A 43 -28.11 -0.73 35.19
CA GLU A 43 -29.41 -1.40 35.35
C GLU A 43 -29.95 -1.89 34.00
N GLN A 44 -29.69 -1.15 32.91
CA GLN A 44 -30.08 -1.56 31.55
C GLN A 44 -29.22 -2.70 31.03
N ILE A 45 -27.92 -2.71 31.37
CA ILE A 45 -26.99 -3.81 31.06
C ILE A 45 -27.41 -5.09 31.80
N GLU A 46 -27.73 -4.98 33.10
CA GLU A 46 -28.17 -6.10 33.93
C GLU A 46 -29.57 -6.63 33.52
N GLU A 47 -30.48 -5.76 33.08
CA GLU A 47 -31.77 -6.17 32.51
C GLU A 47 -31.63 -6.86 31.15
N ALA A 48 -30.79 -6.36 30.25
CA ALA A 48 -30.51 -7.03 28.97
C ALA A 48 -29.85 -8.41 29.19
N ALA A 49 -28.97 -8.52 30.18
CA ALA A 49 -28.39 -9.80 30.60
C ALA A 49 -29.42 -10.77 31.18
N ARG A 50 -30.37 -10.27 32.00
CA ARG A 50 -31.48 -11.06 32.55
C ARG A 50 -32.39 -11.62 31.46
N GLN A 51 -32.76 -10.79 30.47
CA GLN A 51 -33.57 -11.22 29.32
C GLN A 51 -32.86 -12.27 28.45
N ALA A 52 -31.53 -12.20 28.36
CA ALA A 52 -30.70 -13.17 27.63
C ALA A 52 -30.31 -14.43 28.44
N ASN A 53 -30.90 -14.65 29.64
CA ASN A 53 -30.54 -15.74 30.56
C ASN A 53 -29.03 -15.78 30.94
N CYS A 54 -28.38 -14.62 31.06
CA CYS A 54 -26.98 -14.50 31.47
C CYS A 54 -26.75 -14.67 32.99
N GLU A 55 -27.57 -15.48 33.68
CA GLU A 55 -27.53 -15.68 35.14
C GLU A 55 -26.15 -16.13 35.64
N PHE A 56 -25.39 -16.85 34.81
CA PHE A 56 -24.01 -17.27 35.07
C PHE A 56 -23.05 -16.11 35.37
N VAL A 57 -23.35 -14.89 34.92
CA VAL A 57 -22.55 -13.69 35.21
C VAL A 57 -22.59 -13.34 36.70
N TRP A 58 -23.73 -13.50 37.38
CA TRP A 58 -23.85 -13.26 38.83
C TRP A 58 -23.05 -14.27 39.67
N GLY A 59 -22.69 -15.42 39.11
CA GLY A 59 -21.84 -16.43 39.75
C GLY A 59 -20.34 -16.23 39.56
N MET A 60 -19.90 -15.21 38.81
CA MET A 60 -18.47 -14.96 38.57
C MET A 60 -17.80 -14.17 39.69
N PRO A 61 -16.47 -14.34 39.94
CA PRO A 61 -15.75 -13.68 41.03
C PRO A 61 -15.86 -12.15 41.08
N HIS A 62 -16.08 -11.49 39.94
CA HIS A 62 -16.26 -10.04 39.83
C HIS A 62 -17.59 -9.67 39.12
N GLY A 63 -18.53 -10.62 39.04
CA GLY A 63 -19.82 -10.41 38.40
C GLY A 63 -19.70 -9.89 36.96
N PHE A 64 -20.43 -8.83 36.65
CA PHE A 64 -20.38 -8.10 35.38
C PHE A 64 -19.04 -7.40 35.10
N ASP A 65 -18.20 -7.20 36.11
CA ASP A 65 -16.90 -6.53 35.99
C ASP A 65 -15.76 -7.55 35.80
N THR A 66 -16.08 -8.83 35.65
CA THR A 66 -15.14 -9.89 35.25
C THR A 66 -14.60 -9.64 33.84
N GLU A 67 -13.27 -9.73 33.66
CA GLU A 67 -12.60 -9.53 32.38
C GLU A 67 -12.67 -10.76 31.46
N ILE A 68 -12.92 -10.53 30.18
CA ILE A 68 -12.99 -11.57 29.13
C ILE A 68 -11.61 -11.84 28.49
N GLY A 69 -10.54 -11.14 28.90
CA GLY A 69 -9.23 -11.16 28.23
C GLY A 69 -8.49 -12.51 28.22
N ARG A 70 -8.59 -13.31 29.29
CA ARG A 70 -8.02 -14.68 29.38
C ARG A 70 -9.06 -15.75 29.74
N LEU A 71 -10.32 -15.37 29.94
CA LEU A 71 -11.38 -16.28 30.36
C LEU A 71 -12.00 -16.94 29.13
N SER A 72 -11.89 -18.27 29.02
CA SER A 72 -12.67 -19.00 28.03
C SER A 72 -14.13 -19.05 28.49
N LEU A 73 -15.01 -18.32 27.78
CA LEU A 73 -16.46 -18.49 27.90
C LEU A 73 -16.91 -19.58 26.94
N SER A 74 -17.74 -20.51 27.41
CA SER A 74 -18.31 -21.56 26.56
C SER A 74 -19.17 -20.98 25.44
N GLY A 75 -19.37 -21.70 24.34
CA GLY A 75 -20.19 -21.24 23.21
C GLY A 75 -21.54 -20.68 23.66
N GLY A 76 -22.25 -21.40 24.54
CA GLY A 76 -23.55 -20.98 25.08
C GLY A 76 -23.50 -19.78 26.05
N GLN A 77 -22.34 -19.43 26.60
CA GLN A 77 -22.13 -18.19 27.34
C GLN A 77 -21.86 -17.02 26.37
N ARG A 78 -21.03 -17.22 25.34
CA ARG A 78 -20.79 -16.23 24.28
C ARG A 78 -22.08 -15.87 23.54
N GLN A 79 -22.91 -16.86 23.20
CA GLN A 79 -24.19 -16.68 22.51
C GLN A 79 -25.17 -15.83 23.31
N ARG A 80 -25.37 -16.14 24.60
CA ARG A 80 -26.23 -15.36 25.49
C ARG A 80 -25.70 -13.93 25.68
N LEU A 81 -24.39 -13.75 25.76
CA LEU A 81 -23.79 -12.41 25.86
C LEU A 81 -24.00 -11.58 24.58
N ALA A 82 -24.00 -12.22 23.40
CA ALA A 82 -24.33 -11.60 22.13
C ALA A 82 -25.82 -11.24 22.02
N ILE A 83 -26.72 -12.11 22.51
CA ILE A 83 -28.15 -11.82 22.62
C ILE A 83 -28.36 -10.61 23.56
N ALA A 84 -27.71 -10.56 24.72
CA ALA A 84 -27.78 -9.41 25.63
C ALA A 84 -27.31 -8.10 24.96
N ARG A 85 -26.18 -8.14 24.23
CA ARG A 85 -25.67 -7.02 23.44
C ARG A 85 -26.69 -6.56 22.38
N ALA A 86 -27.33 -7.49 21.68
CA ALA A 86 -28.35 -7.19 20.67
C ALA A 86 -29.64 -6.61 21.29
N LEU A 87 -30.07 -7.10 22.47
CA LEU A 87 -31.25 -6.62 23.19
C LEU A 87 -31.07 -5.24 23.82
N LEU A 88 -29.88 -4.92 24.34
CA LEU A 88 -29.58 -3.62 24.97
C LEU A 88 -29.88 -2.43 24.02
N LYS A 89 -29.66 -2.65 22.73
CA LYS A 89 -29.92 -1.72 21.63
C LYS A 89 -31.42 -1.42 21.40
N LYS A 90 -32.32 -2.25 21.96
CA LYS A 90 -33.79 -2.19 21.80
C LYS A 90 -34.22 -2.13 20.31
N PRO A 91 -33.78 -3.09 19.47
CA PRO A 91 -34.00 -3.04 18.04
C PRO A 91 -35.47 -3.30 17.67
N ALA A 92 -35.90 -2.72 16.55
CA ALA A 92 -37.19 -3.01 15.92
C ALA A 92 -37.15 -4.33 15.12
N ILE A 93 -35.98 -4.72 14.62
CA ILE A 93 -35.73 -5.99 13.93
C ILE A 93 -34.56 -6.71 14.60
N LEU A 94 -34.76 -7.95 15.03
CA LEU A 94 -33.69 -8.82 15.56
C LEU A 94 -33.39 -9.92 14.53
N ALA A 95 -32.23 -9.86 13.90
CA ALA A 95 -31.70 -10.91 13.06
C ALA A 95 -30.85 -11.86 13.92
N MET A 96 -31.10 -13.17 13.83
CA MET A 96 -30.32 -14.20 14.50
C MET A 96 -29.91 -15.25 13.48
N ASP A 97 -28.60 -15.43 13.33
CA ASP A 97 -28.00 -16.35 12.38
C ASP A 97 -27.47 -17.58 13.14
N GLU A 98 -28.12 -18.71 12.90
CA GLU A 98 -27.82 -20.05 13.42
C GLU A 98 -27.45 -20.15 14.91
N ALA A 99 -28.03 -19.29 15.75
CA ALA A 99 -27.59 -19.00 17.12
C ALA A 99 -27.78 -20.14 18.17
N THR A 100 -27.86 -21.40 17.76
CA THR A 100 -28.01 -22.59 18.61
C THR A 100 -27.19 -23.81 18.16
N SER A 101 -26.49 -23.77 17.02
CA SER A 101 -25.93 -24.97 16.39
C SER A 101 -24.68 -25.56 17.04
N SER A 102 -23.82 -24.74 17.63
CA SER A 102 -22.55 -25.12 18.26
C SER A 102 -22.65 -25.39 19.77
N LEU A 103 -23.86 -25.76 20.25
CA LEU A 103 -24.19 -25.81 21.67
C LEU A 103 -24.51 -27.23 22.17
N ASP A 104 -24.03 -27.54 23.39
CA ASP A 104 -24.53 -28.65 24.19
C ASP A 104 -26.03 -28.47 24.52
N ALA A 105 -26.74 -29.57 24.78
CA ALA A 105 -28.19 -29.54 24.98
C ALA A 105 -28.64 -28.64 26.16
N ALA A 106 -27.83 -28.49 27.21
CA ALA A 106 -28.16 -27.65 28.36
C ALA A 106 -27.85 -26.17 28.12
N SER A 107 -26.93 -25.84 27.21
CA SER A 107 -26.75 -24.49 26.66
C SER A 107 -27.83 -24.15 25.62
N GLU A 108 -28.13 -25.06 24.68
CA GLU A 108 -29.20 -24.88 23.68
C GLU A 108 -30.52 -24.56 24.38
N TYR A 109 -30.89 -25.31 25.42
CA TYR A 109 -32.13 -25.07 26.17
C TYR A 109 -32.17 -23.65 26.74
N ARG A 110 -31.09 -23.18 27.38
CA ARG A 110 -31.02 -21.83 27.99
C ARG A 110 -31.01 -20.71 26.96
N VAL A 111 -30.47 -20.94 25.77
CA VAL A 111 -30.53 -19.99 24.64
C VAL A 111 -31.94 -19.95 24.04
N ASN A 112 -32.56 -21.11 23.81
CA ASN A 112 -33.93 -21.16 23.30
C ASN A 112 -34.96 -20.55 24.26
N ASP A 113 -34.83 -20.74 25.58
CA ASP A 113 -35.70 -20.08 26.57
C ASP A 113 -35.54 -18.55 26.58
N ALA A 114 -34.33 -18.03 26.35
CA ALA A 114 -34.11 -16.60 26.14
C ALA A 114 -34.80 -16.12 24.84
N ILE A 115 -34.69 -16.89 23.76
CA ILE A 115 -35.37 -16.62 22.49
C ILE A 115 -36.91 -16.65 22.66
N ASP A 116 -37.46 -17.59 23.41
CA ASP A 116 -38.90 -17.66 23.71
C ASP A 116 -39.39 -16.43 24.51
N LYS A 117 -38.61 -15.96 25.49
CA LYS A 117 -38.88 -14.70 26.22
C LYS A 117 -38.88 -13.49 25.29
N ILE A 118 -37.98 -13.43 24.31
CA ILE A 118 -37.92 -12.35 23.32
C ILE A 118 -39.13 -12.42 22.37
N LEU A 119 -39.41 -13.59 21.80
CA LEU A 119 -40.52 -13.80 20.85
C LEU A 119 -41.89 -13.54 21.49
N SER A 120 -42.11 -14.04 22.70
CA SER A 120 -43.37 -13.85 23.44
C SER A 120 -43.63 -12.39 23.83
N SER A 121 -42.60 -11.54 23.89
CA SER A 121 -42.76 -10.10 24.14
C SER A 121 -43.50 -9.35 23.01
N ARG A 122 -43.46 -9.88 21.78
CA ARG A 122 -44.06 -9.32 20.55
C ARG A 122 -43.71 -7.86 20.23
N ARG A 123 -42.61 -7.33 20.78
CA ARG A 123 -42.15 -5.94 20.54
C ARG A 123 -41.16 -5.78 19.38
N THR A 124 -40.58 -6.88 18.89
CA THR A 124 -39.49 -6.89 17.91
C THR A 124 -39.76 -7.90 16.82
N THR A 125 -39.61 -7.50 15.55
CA THR A 125 -39.70 -8.40 14.40
C THR A 125 -38.46 -9.30 14.37
N CYS A 126 -38.62 -10.59 14.62
CA CYS A 126 -37.50 -11.53 14.67
C CYS A 126 -37.34 -12.26 13.32
N LEU A 127 -36.15 -12.18 12.74
CA LEU A 127 -35.73 -12.95 11.57
C LEU A 127 -34.69 -13.98 12.03
N ILE A 128 -34.97 -15.26 11.87
CA ILE A 128 -34.13 -16.34 12.38
C ILE A 128 -33.72 -17.25 11.22
N VAL A 129 -32.42 -17.35 10.97
CA VAL A 129 -31.83 -18.41 10.15
C VAL A 129 -31.52 -19.56 11.12
N ALA A 130 -32.07 -20.74 10.86
CA ALA A 130 -31.85 -21.91 11.70
C ALA A 130 -32.01 -23.19 10.89
N HIS A 131 -31.13 -24.16 11.12
CA HIS A 131 -31.36 -25.54 10.69
C HIS A 131 -32.04 -26.40 11.78
N ARG A 132 -31.96 -26.06 13.09
CA ARG A 132 -32.52 -26.90 14.15
C ARG A 132 -34.05 -26.81 14.25
N LEU A 133 -34.73 -27.96 14.19
CA LEU A 133 -36.19 -28.08 14.31
C LEU A 133 -36.75 -27.45 15.60
N SER A 134 -35.99 -27.53 16.70
CA SER A 134 -36.30 -26.87 17.99
C SER A 134 -36.61 -25.38 17.82
N THR A 135 -35.78 -24.67 17.07
CA THR A 135 -35.94 -23.23 16.79
C THR A 135 -36.99 -22.99 15.70
N ILE A 136 -37.01 -23.79 14.63
CA ILE A 136 -37.91 -23.57 13.48
C ILE A 136 -39.39 -23.76 13.84
N ALA A 137 -39.73 -24.73 14.68
CA ALA A 137 -41.12 -25.05 15.05
C ALA A 137 -41.83 -23.90 15.80
N ARG A 138 -41.07 -22.94 16.34
CA ARG A 138 -41.57 -21.74 17.07
C ARG A 138 -41.97 -20.59 16.14
N ALA A 139 -41.56 -20.60 14.87
CA ALA A 139 -41.73 -19.46 13.97
C ALA A 139 -43.20 -19.25 13.53
N GLU A 140 -43.71 -18.02 13.66
CA GLU A 140 -45.07 -17.66 13.17
C GLU A 140 -45.18 -17.87 11.64
N ARG A 141 -44.07 -17.69 10.91
CA ARG A 141 -43.95 -17.97 9.48
C ARG A 141 -42.57 -18.55 9.16
N ILE A 142 -42.56 -19.62 8.38
CA ILE A 142 -41.36 -20.27 7.83
C ILE A 142 -41.20 -19.88 6.36
N VAL A 143 -39.95 -19.76 5.92
CA VAL A 143 -39.54 -19.57 4.52
C VAL A 143 -38.45 -20.59 4.23
N VAL A 144 -38.64 -21.42 3.21
CA VAL A 144 -37.65 -22.40 2.75
C VAL A 144 -36.90 -21.80 1.57
N LEU A 145 -35.58 -21.77 1.66
CA LEU A 145 -34.67 -21.32 0.62
C LEU A 145 -33.90 -22.52 0.04
N GLU A 146 -33.83 -22.59 -1.28
CA GLU A 146 -33.15 -23.65 -2.03
C GLU A 146 -32.69 -23.05 -3.38
N ASP A 147 -31.45 -23.30 -3.80
CA ASP A 147 -30.82 -22.71 -5.00
C ASP A 147 -31.03 -21.18 -5.15
N GLY A 148 -30.92 -20.46 -4.03
CA GLY A 148 -31.09 -19.01 -3.95
C GLY A 148 -32.54 -18.51 -4.12
N LYS A 149 -33.54 -19.41 -4.13
CA LYS A 149 -34.96 -19.11 -4.37
C LYS A 149 -35.82 -19.56 -3.20
N ILE A 150 -36.93 -18.85 -2.98
CA ILE A 150 -37.96 -19.28 -2.03
C ILE A 150 -38.77 -20.40 -2.69
N THR A 151 -38.59 -21.65 -2.23
CA THR A 151 -39.38 -22.79 -2.72
C THR A 151 -40.70 -22.93 -1.99
N GLU A 152 -40.72 -22.69 -0.67
CA GLU A 152 -41.93 -22.78 0.15
C GLU A 152 -42.03 -21.67 1.20
N SER A 153 -43.26 -21.30 1.55
CA SER A 153 -43.54 -20.52 2.75
C SER A 153 -44.93 -20.86 3.31
N GLY A 154 -45.08 -20.70 4.63
CA GLY A 154 -46.30 -20.99 5.37
C GLY A 154 -46.03 -21.07 6.88
N THR A 155 -47.03 -21.47 7.66
CA THR A 155 -46.82 -21.88 9.07
C THR A 155 -46.31 -23.33 9.14
N TYR A 156 -45.70 -23.71 10.26
CA TYR A 156 -45.24 -25.10 10.49
C TYR A 156 -46.29 -26.16 10.13
N ARG A 157 -47.53 -25.98 10.60
CA ARG A 157 -48.65 -26.89 10.30
C ARG A 157 -49.01 -26.94 8.80
N GLN A 158 -48.85 -25.84 8.06
CA GLN A 158 -49.15 -25.78 6.62
C GLN A 158 -48.06 -26.43 5.77
N LEU A 159 -46.81 -26.41 6.21
CA LEU A 159 -45.71 -27.05 5.49
C LEU A 159 -45.69 -28.57 5.75
N VAL A 160 -45.78 -28.99 7.01
CA VAL A 160 -45.75 -30.42 7.39
C VAL A 160 -46.94 -31.22 6.81
N SER A 161 -48.11 -30.59 6.63
CA SER A 161 -49.30 -31.24 6.07
C SER A 161 -49.33 -31.34 4.54
N ARG A 162 -48.40 -30.70 3.81
CA ARG A 162 -48.28 -30.85 2.35
C ARG A 162 -47.57 -32.17 2.02
N PRO A 163 -48.14 -33.02 1.14
CA PRO A 163 -47.59 -34.36 0.88
C PRO A 163 -46.18 -34.33 0.27
N ASN A 164 -45.89 -33.35 -0.58
CA ASN A 164 -44.63 -33.23 -1.33
C ASN A 164 -43.75 -32.05 -0.85
N SER A 165 -43.81 -31.68 0.44
CA SER A 165 -43.10 -30.49 0.94
C SER A 165 -41.58 -30.69 1.05
N ARG A 166 -40.79 -29.77 0.49
CA ARG A 166 -39.34 -29.67 0.70
C ARG A 166 -38.99 -29.50 2.18
N PHE A 167 -39.77 -28.69 2.91
CA PHE A 167 -39.61 -28.56 4.37
C PHE A 167 -39.72 -29.92 5.08
N ARG A 168 -40.72 -30.73 4.72
CA ARG A 168 -40.90 -32.07 5.30
C ARG A 168 -39.72 -33.01 4.97
N THR A 169 -39.17 -32.94 3.75
CA THR A 169 -37.96 -33.71 3.38
C THR A 169 -36.75 -33.29 4.22
N LEU A 170 -36.54 -31.99 4.41
CA LEU A 170 -35.43 -31.46 5.21
C LEU A 170 -35.55 -31.84 6.69
N MET A 171 -36.76 -31.80 7.28
CA MET A 171 -36.96 -32.26 8.66
C MET A 171 -36.69 -33.77 8.83
N ALA A 172 -37.03 -34.61 7.85
CA ALA A 172 -36.81 -36.05 7.95
C ALA A 172 -35.32 -36.38 8.08
N ALA A 173 -34.48 -35.81 7.22
CA ALA A 173 -33.02 -35.99 7.24
C ALA A 173 -32.37 -35.58 8.57
N GLN A 174 -32.94 -34.61 9.29
CA GLN A 174 -32.47 -34.17 10.61
C GLN A 174 -32.84 -35.13 11.75
N LEU A 175 -34.01 -35.77 11.65
CA LEU A 175 -34.42 -36.79 12.62
C LEU A 175 -33.57 -38.06 12.45
N ASP A 176 -33.27 -38.45 11.21
CA ASP A 176 -32.40 -39.59 10.89
C ASP A 176 -30.96 -39.37 11.42
N THR A 177 -30.40 -38.16 11.29
CA THR A 177 -29.09 -37.82 11.90
C THR A 177 -29.14 -37.79 13.43
N THR A 178 -30.16 -37.16 14.03
CA THR A 178 -30.30 -37.11 15.50
C THR A 178 -30.41 -38.51 16.13
N THR A 179 -31.05 -39.46 15.43
CA THR A 179 -31.15 -40.85 15.89
C THR A 179 -29.84 -41.64 15.72
N ALA A 180 -29.00 -41.32 14.74
CA ALA A 180 -27.67 -41.91 14.62
C ALA A 180 -26.76 -41.50 15.79
N ASP A 181 -26.71 -40.21 16.15
CA ASP A 181 -25.87 -39.71 17.25
C ASP A 181 -26.25 -40.33 18.60
N MET A 182 -27.56 -40.50 18.87
CA MET A 182 -28.04 -41.17 20.09
C MET A 182 -27.66 -42.66 20.15
N LEU A 183 -27.62 -43.36 19.02
CA LEU A 183 -27.16 -44.75 18.97
C LEU A 183 -25.65 -44.85 19.23
N VAL A 184 -24.85 -43.91 18.75
CA VAL A 184 -23.40 -43.83 19.05
C VAL A 184 -23.17 -43.57 20.54
N SER A 185 -23.83 -42.57 21.13
CA SER A 185 -23.67 -42.24 22.56
C SER A 185 -24.08 -43.38 23.51
N SER A 186 -24.98 -44.27 23.09
CA SER A 186 -25.50 -45.35 23.96
C SER A 186 -24.53 -46.53 24.20
N ASN A 187 -23.40 -46.60 23.47
CA ASN A 187 -22.41 -47.68 23.60
C ASN A 187 -21.18 -47.32 24.49
N ALA A 188 -21.10 -46.11 25.03
CA ALA A 188 -19.98 -45.68 25.87
C ALA A 188 -20.11 -46.23 27.30
N SER A 189 -19.32 -47.26 27.64
CA SER A 189 -19.16 -47.76 29.01
C SER A 189 -18.18 -46.88 29.81
N PRO A 190 -18.38 -46.66 31.12
CA PRO A 190 -17.56 -45.73 31.91
C PRO A 190 -16.30 -46.39 32.50
N GLU A 191 -15.11 -45.99 32.07
CA GLU A 191 -13.85 -46.33 32.76
C GLU A 191 -12.98 -45.08 33.06
N SER A 192 -12.30 -45.19 34.22
CA SER A 192 -11.31 -44.31 34.86
C SER A 192 -10.80 -43.03 34.16
N ASN A 193 -11.06 -41.91 34.82
CA ASN A 193 -10.36 -40.62 34.71
C ASN A 193 -8.87 -40.71 35.17
N ASP A 194 -7.92 -40.34 34.29
CA ASP A 194 -6.66 -39.63 34.63
C ASP A 194 -6.06 -38.97 33.36
N GLY A 195 -5.23 -37.93 33.53
CA GLY A 195 -4.38 -37.34 32.48
C GLY A 195 -5.11 -36.56 31.37
N GLY A 196 -5.20 -35.23 31.52
CA GLY A 196 -5.87 -34.37 30.53
C GLY A 196 -5.02 -33.97 29.32
N ASP A 197 -5.63 -34.01 28.14
CA ASP A 197 -5.27 -33.21 26.96
C ASP A 197 -6.57 -32.94 26.16
N ASP A 198 -7.05 -31.69 26.14
CA ASP A 198 -8.38 -31.31 25.62
C ASP A 198 -8.41 -31.25 24.07
N ASN A 199 -8.27 -32.41 23.42
CA ASN A 199 -8.54 -32.60 22.00
C ASN A 199 -9.93 -33.24 21.78
N ASP A 200 -10.99 -32.52 22.16
CA ASP A 200 -12.37 -32.91 21.86
C ASP A 200 -12.69 -32.73 20.37
N SER A 201 -13.42 -33.69 19.78
CA SER A 201 -13.47 -33.89 18.33
C SER A 201 -14.61 -33.11 17.66
N GLY A 202 -14.28 -32.07 16.88
CA GLY A 202 -15.24 -31.29 16.11
C GLY A 202 -14.67 -30.76 14.78
N PHE A 203 -14.84 -31.53 13.70
CA PHE A 203 -14.35 -31.24 12.34
C PHE A 203 -12.82 -31.04 12.21
N ASP A 204 -12.09 -32.16 12.23
CA ASP A 204 -10.66 -32.27 11.86
C ASP A 204 -10.37 -31.94 10.37
N TYR A 205 -11.42 -31.67 9.57
CA TYR A 205 -11.32 -31.20 8.19
C TYR A 205 -12.28 -30.04 7.95
N ASN A 206 -11.70 -28.83 7.88
CA ASN A 206 -12.42 -27.60 7.58
C ASN A 206 -12.00 -27.12 6.17
N PRO A 207 -12.74 -27.47 5.09
CA PRO A 207 -12.31 -27.16 3.70
C PRO A 207 -12.24 -25.66 3.40
N ILE A 208 -12.88 -24.82 4.21
CA ILE A 208 -12.80 -23.36 4.15
C ILE A 208 -11.38 -22.88 4.55
N LEU A 209 -10.68 -23.57 5.45
CA LEU A 209 -9.31 -23.23 5.86
C LEU A 209 -8.28 -23.61 4.78
N GLU A 210 -8.47 -24.73 4.06
CA GLU A 210 -7.64 -25.05 2.89
C GLU A 210 -7.80 -24.04 1.75
N MET A 211 -9.02 -23.50 1.58
CA MET A 211 -9.32 -22.43 0.63
C MET A 211 -9.02 -21.02 1.15
N GLN A 212 -8.63 -20.86 2.42
CA GLN A 212 -8.29 -19.55 2.97
C GLN A 212 -6.91 -19.10 2.44
N PRO A 213 -6.81 -17.95 1.75
CA PRO A 213 -5.51 -17.45 1.33
C PRO A 213 -4.65 -17.13 2.55
N ALA A 214 -3.36 -17.49 2.51
CA ALA A 214 -2.45 -17.26 3.63
C ALA A 214 -2.51 -15.81 4.14
N PHE A 215 -2.47 -15.61 5.47
CA PHE A 215 -2.72 -14.32 6.14
C PHE A 215 -1.93 -13.13 5.56
N ALA A 216 -0.73 -13.35 5.02
CA ALA A 216 0.07 -12.32 4.35
C ALA A 216 -0.54 -11.76 3.04
N ARG A 217 -1.59 -12.41 2.50
CA ARG A 217 -2.42 -11.95 1.37
C ARG A 217 -3.69 -11.21 1.83
N SER A 218 -3.82 -10.90 3.12
CA SER A 218 -5.06 -10.31 3.66
C SER A 218 -5.08 -8.78 3.57
N LEU A 219 -6.26 -8.19 3.42
CA LEU A 219 -6.46 -6.73 3.36
C LEU A 219 -5.86 -5.99 4.57
N PRO A 220 -5.99 -6.45 5.84
CA PRO A 220 -5.35 -5.79 6.97
C PRO A 220 -3.82 -5.81 6.89
N VAL A 221 -3.22 -6.87 6.33
CA VAL A 221 -1.76 -6.95 6.14
C VAL A 221 -1.32 -6.05 4.98
N GLN A 222 -2.08 -5.96 3.89
CA GLN A 222 -1.82 -5.00 2.81
C GLN A 222 -1.82 -3.57 3.35
N ILE A 223 -2.88 -3.14 4.03
CA ILE A 223 -3.00 -1.79 4.60
C ILE A 223 -1.86 -1.50 5.60
N LEU A 224 -1.50 -2.47 6.45
CA LEU A 224 -0.40 -2.33 7.39
C LEU A 224 0.95 -2.16 6.68
N LEU A 225 1.25 -2.99 5.68
CA LEU A 225 2.55 -2.98 5.00
C LEU A 225 2.69 -1.82 4.03
N ASP A 226 1.66 -1.46 3.26
CA ASP A 226 1.65 -0.24 2.45
C ASP A 226 1.82 1.01 3.35
N GLY A 227 1.21 1.03 4.54
CA GLY A 227 1.40 2.08 5.54
C GLY A 227 2.84 2.16 6.11
N VAL A 228 3.47 1.02 6.40
CA VAL A 228 4.87 0.96 6.84
C VAL A 228 5.82 1.40 5.73
N VAL A 229 5.59 0.96 4.49
CA VAL A 229 6.40 1.33 3.32
C VAL A 229 6.22 2.82 2.98
N PHE A 230 5.01 3.37 3.10
CA PHE A 230 4.75 4.81 3.01
C PHE A 230 5.53 5.60 4.07
N ALA A 231 5.51 5.16 5.33
CA ALA A 231 6.27 5.81 6.40
C ALA A 231 7.78 5.76 6.16
N LEU A 232 8.32 4.61 5.74
CA LEU A 232 9.74 4.46 5.38
C LEU A 232 10.14 5.34 4.18
N THR A 233 9.25 5.51 3.20
CA THR A 233 9.46 6.40 2.05
C THR A 233 9.45 7.88 2.48
N ALA A 234 8.49 8.28 3.32
CA ALA A 234 8.39 9.64 3.84
C ALA A 234 9.61 10.03 4.68
N VAL A 235 10.08 9.14 5.57
CA VAL A 235 11.29 9.37 6.38
C VAL A 235 12.52 9.49 5.48
N LEU A 236 12.64 8.67 4.43
CA LEU A 236 13.76 8.77 3.48
C LEU A 236 13.73 10.08 2.67
N LEU A 237 12.54 10.53 2.25
CA LEU A 237 12.36 11.82 1.56
C LEU A 237 12.80 12.99 2.45
N VAL A 238 12.42 12.99 3.74
CA VAL A 238 12.87 14.00 4.72
C VAL A 238 14.39 13.96 4.89
N HIS A 239 14.99 12.77 4.97
CA HIS A 239 16.45 12.64 5.06
C HIS A 239 17.16 13.17 3.81
N LEU A 240 16.65 12.89 2.61
CA LEU A 240 17.21 13.42 1.35
C LEU A 240 17.13 14.95 1.30
N LEU A 241 15.99 15.54 1.67
CA LEU A 241 15.82 16.99 1.73
C LEU A 241 16.77 17.66 2.74
N PHE A 242 16.96 17.07 3.93
CA PHE A 242 17.90 17.59 4.93
C PHE A 242 19.37 17.44 4.51
N THR A 243 19.71 16.34 3.84
CA THR A 243 21.08 16.02 3.41
C THR A 243 21.45 16.60 2.05
N ALA A 244 20.50 17.20 1.32
CA ALA A 244 20.67 17.81 0.00
C ALA A 244 21.91 18.70 -0.11
N GLN A 245 22.17 19.53 0.90
CA GLN A 245 23.33 20.45 0.95
C GLN A 245 24.69 19.73 0.87
N TYR A 246 24.77 18.47 1.31
CA TYR A 246 26.00 17.65 1.25
C TYR A 246 25.97 16.68 0.06
N HIS A 247 24.81 16.10 -0.23
CA HIS A 247 24.67 15.05 -1.24
C HIS A 247 24.61 15.60 -2.68
N TRP A 248 24.06 16.80 -2.90
CA TRP A 248 24.03 17.46 -4.20
C TRP A 248 25.42 17.78 -4.77
N PRO A 249 26.33 18.49 -4.06
CA PRO A 249 27.64 18.86 -4.62
C PRO A 249 28.56 17.65 -4.85
N LEU A 250 28.42 16.58 -4.05
CA LEU A 250 29.18 15.34 -4.19
C LEU A 250 28.75 14.50 -5.39
N ALA A 251 27.44 14.26 -5.51
CA ALA A 251 26.90 13.26 -6.43
C ALA A 251 25.54 13.72 -6.98
N PRO A 252 25.49 14.78 -7.82
CA PRO A 252 24.23 15.38 -8.25
C PRO A 252 23.36 14.41 -9.05
N VAL A 253 23.97 13.52 -9.86
CA VAL A 253 23.25 12.47 -10.60
C VAL A 253 22.66 11.42 -9.64
N ASN A 254 23.39 11.02 -8.60
CA ASN A 254 22.89 10.10 -7.57
C ASN A 254 21.71 10.73 -6.83
N TYR A 255 21.84 12.00 -6.43
CA TYR A 255 20.80 12.74 -5.74
C TYR A 255 19.53 12.86 -6.58
N VAL A 256 19.64 13.24 -7.86
CA VAL A 256 18.48 13.39 -8.76
C VAL A 256 17.79 12.04 -8.98
N LEU A 257 18.54 10.96 -9.26
CA LEU A 257 17.95 9.63 -9.42
C LEU A 257 17.26 9.14 -8.14
N GLN A 258 17.89 9.33 -6.98
CA GLN A 258 17.34 8.88 -5.71
C GLN A 258 16.12 9.71 -5.28
N LEU A 259 16.17 11.03 -5.43
CA LEU A 259 15.03 11.91 -5.13
C LEU A 259 13.86 11.62 -6.08
N ALA A 260 14.12 11.42 -7.38
CA ALA A 260 13.09 11.04 -8.35
C ALA A 260 12.49 9.66 -8.02
N GLY A 261 13.32 8.66 -7.68
CA GLY A 261 12.86 7.32 -7.31
C GLY A 261 11.99 7.33 -6.04
N VAL A 262 12.42 8.06 -5.01
CA VAL A 262 11.64 8.24 -3.76
C VAL A 262 10.34 8.99 -4.02
N LEU A 263 10.33 10.05 -4.82
CA LEU A 263 9.10 10.79 -5.17
C LEU A 263 8.14 9.93 -6.01
N SER A 264 8.65 9.19 -6.99
CA SER A 264 7.86 8.28 -7.83
C SER A 264 7.20 7.18 -6.99
N LEU A 265 7.97 6.54 -6.11
CA LEU A 265 7.46 5.54 -5.17
C LEU A 265 6.44 6.15 -4.18
N PHE A 266 6.68 7.35 -3.69
CA PHE A 266 5.76 8.04 -2.77
C PHE A 266 4.42 8.36 -3.45
N ILE A 267 4.43 8.77 -4.71
CA ILE A 267 3.22 8.98 -5.51
C ILE A 267 2.49 7.64 -5.76
N SER A 268 3.21 6.58 -6.11
CA SER A 268 2.62 5.23 -6.26
C SER A 268 1.96 4.74 -4.98
N LEU A 269 2.60 4.92 -3.83
CA LEU A 269 2.05 4.52 -2.52
C LEU A 269 0.80 5.35 -2.15
N ILE A 270 0.78 6.66 -2.43
CA ILE A 270 -0.42 7.48 -2.25
C ILE A 270 -1.56 6.95 -3.12
N ALA A 271 -1.30 6.66 -4.40
CA ALA A 271 -2.31 6.11 -5.31
C ALA A 271 -2.81 4.73 -4.83
N THR A 272 -1.90 3.83 -4.44
CA THR A 272 -2.19 2.49 -3.88
C THR A 272 -3.12 2.60 -2.68
N ILE A 273 -2.73 3.41 -1.67
CA ILE A 273 -3.49 3.56 -0.43
C ILE A 273 -4.87 4.19 -0.71
N CYS A 274 -4.95 5.19 -1.59
CA CYS A 274 -6.23 5.77 -1.99
C CYS A 274 -7.16 4.73 -2.66
N VAL A 275 -6.62 3.86 -3.53
CA VAL A 275 -7.38 2.80 -4.22
C VAL A 275 -7.86 1.74 -3.23
N VAL A 276 -6.96 1.20 -2.40
CA VAL A 276 -7.27 0.17 -1.40
C VAL A 276 -8.29 0.69 -0.38
N LEU A 277 -8.14 1.91 0.13
CA LEU A 277 -9.10 2.51 1.07
C LEU A 277 -10.44 2.86 0.41
N THR A 278 -10.45 3.30 -0.86
CA THR A 278 -11.71 3.56 -1.59
C THR A 278 -12.48 2.25 -1.80
N GLN A 279 -11.80 1.17 -2.17
CA GLN A 279 -12.46 -0.12 -2.35
C GLN A 279 -12.92 -0.72 -1.03
N ALA A 280 -12.08 -0.72 0.02
CA ALA A 280 -12.50 -1.15 1.35
C ALA A 280 -13.69 -0.34 1.90
N PHE A 281 -13.77 0.96 1.58
CA PHE A 281 -14.93 1.78 1.92
C PHE A 281 -16.19 1.38 1.13
N ARG A 282 -16.10 1.15 -0.18
CA ARG A 282 -17.21 0.64 -1.01
C ARG A 282 -17.71 -0.71 -0.49
N ASP A 283 -16.81 -1.67 -0.29
CA ASP A 283 -17.10 -3.00 0.28
C ASP A 283 -17.85 -2.85 1.62
N SER A 284 -17.43 -1.93 2.50
CA SER A 284 -18.10 -1.67 3.79
C SER A 284 -19.50 -1.05 3.69
N GLN A 285 -19.88 -0.46 2.55
CA GLN A 285 -21.26 -0.02 2.31
C GLN A 285 -22.17 -1.22 2.02
N GLN A 286 -21.68 -2.17 1.21
CA GLN A 286 -22.40 -3.38 0.80
C GLN A 286 -22.42 -4.45 1.91
N TRP A 287 -21.28 -4.69 2.56
CA TRP A 287 -21.06 -5.74 3.56
C TRP A 287 -20.62 -5.16 4.92
N PRO A 288 -21.52 -4.47 5.64
CA PRO A 288 -21.14 -3.56 6.74
C PRO A 288 -20.64 -4.20 8.04
N TYR A 289 -20.55 -5.53 8.09
CA TYR A 289 -20.02 -6.30 9.22
C TYR A 289 -18.93 -7.28 8.80
N MET A 290 -18.45 -7.20 7.55
CA MET A 290 -17.31 -7.97 7.04
C MET A 290 -16.34 -7.02 6.33
N LEU A 291 -15.09 -6.97 6.77
CA LEU A 291 -14.03 -6.54 5.87
C LEU A 291 -13.73 -7.71 4.93
N THR A 292 -13.61 -7.42 3.63
CA THR A 292 -13.07 -8.36 2.64
C THR A 292 -11.72 -8.86 3.12
N TYR A 293 -11.60 -10.17 3.39
CA TYR A 293 -10.36 -10.74 3.93
C TYR A 293 -9.22 -10.65 2.90
N LEU A 294 -9.52 -10.80 1.61
CA LEU A 294 -8.58 -10.72 0.49
C LEU A 294 -8.02 -9.30 0.30
N ALA A 295 -6.71 -9.20 0.04
CA ALA A 295 -6.08 -7.98 -0.46
C ALA A 295 -6.68 -7.54 -1.80
N VAL A 296 -6.76 -6.22 -2.01
CA VAL A 296 -7.23 -5.61 -3.26
C VAL A 296 -6.10 -5.62 -4.29
N PRO A 297 -6.31 -6.17 -5.51
CA PRO A 297 -5.32 -6.12 -6.58
C PRO A 297 -5.18 -4.68 -7.10
N VAL A 298 -3.93 -4.23 -7.26
CA VAL A 298 -3.59 -2.92 -7.84
C VAL A 298 -2.50 -3.13 -8.90
N PRO A 299 -2.71 -2.73 -10.17
CA PRO A 299 -3.97 -2.20 -10.72
C PRO A 299 -5.08 -3.27 -10.72
N PRO A 300 -6.37 -2.90 -10.70
CA PRO A 300 -7.46 -3.82 -10.98
C PRO A 300 -7.30 -4.47 -12.34
N THR A 301 -7.55 -5.78 -12.43
CA THR A 301 -7.38 -6.53 -13.67
C THR A 301 -8.43 -6.13 -14.70
N LEU A 302 -8.02 -6.05 -15.97
CA LEU A 302 -8.97 -5.87 -17.07
C LEU A 302 -9.88 -7.11 -17.12
N GLY A 303 -11.20 -6.89 -17.02
CA GLY A 303 -12.20 -7.95 -17.10
C GLY A 303 -12.29 -8.55 -18.50
N ASN A 304 -11.38 -9.48 -18.84
CA ASN A 304 -11.50 -10.29 -20.04
C ASN A 304 -12.72 -11.21 -19.92
N SER A 305 -13.83 -10.81 -20.55
CA SER A 305 -15.10 -11.54 -20.60
C SER A 305 -15.04 -12.75 -21.56
N THR A 306 -13.97 -13.54 -21.46
CA THR A 306 -13.81 -14.83 -22.13
C THR A 306 -14.42 -15.93 -21.28
N SER A 307 -15.63 -16.37 -21.64
CA SER A 307 -16.39 -17.41 -20.95
C SER A 307 -15.66 -18.76 -20.92
N SER A 308 -14.87 -19.01 -19.86
CA SER A 308 -14.35 -20.34 -19.55
C SER A 308 -15.46 -21.21 -18.98
N SER A 309 -16.24 -21.85 -19.87
CA SER A 309 -17.12 -22.94 -19.46
C SER A 309 -16.28 -24.09 -18.87
N ASN A 310 -16.79 -24.68 -17.78
CA ASN A 310 -16.16 -25.69 -16.93
C ASN A 310 -15.14 -25.13 -15.93
N GLY A 311 -15.62 -24.84 -14.71
CA GLY A 311 -14.83 -24.38 -13.57
C GLY A 311 -15.62 -23.41 -12.70
N THR A 312 -16.14 -23.87 -11.56
CA THR A 312 -16.90 -23.03 -10.60
C THR A 312 -15.97 -22.13 -9.80
N SER A 313 -15.45 -21.08 -10.45
CA SER A 313 -14.65 -20.05 -9.80
C SER A 313 -15.56 -19.00 -9.14
N LEU A 314 -15.24 -18.61 -7.90
CA LEU A 314 -16.02 -17.72 -7.03
C LEU A 314 -16.11 -16.25 -7.50
N ALA A 315 -15.54 -15.92 -8.66
CA ALA A 315 -15.45 -14.55 -9.18
C ALA A 315 -16.79 -13.92 -9.66
N MET A 316 -17.90 -14.65 -9.65
CA MET A 316 -19.19 -14.17 -10.21
C MET A 316 -20.00 -13.23 -9.28
N VAL A 317 -19.45 -12.83 -8.13
CA VAL A 317 -20.14 -11.98 -7.12
C VAL A 317 -19.47 -10.61 -6.94
N TYR A 318 -18.32 -10.39 -7.56
CA TYR A 318 -17.53 -9.15 -7.43
C TYR A 318 -17.37 -8.51 -8.81
N GLU A 319 -17.86 -7.28 -8.96
CA GLU A 319 -17.75 -6.49 -10.20
C GLU A 319 -16.66 -5.43 -9.97
N PRO A 320 -15.39 -5.72 -10.32
CA PRO A 320 -14.26 -4.84 -10.00
C PRO A 320 -14.31 -3.55 -10.82
N ASP A 321 -13.80 -2.47 -10.24
CA ASP A 321 -13.75 -1.15 -10.87
C ASP A 321 -12.76 -1.16 -12.06
N VAL A 322 -13.30 -1.32 -13.27
CA VAL A 322 -12.49 -1.49 -14.50
C VAL A 322 -11.87 -0.15 -14.88
N TRP A 323 -10.58 0.02 -14.55
CA TRP A 323 -9.80 1.18 -14.96
C TRP A 323 -9.78 1.34 -16.48
N SER A 324 -9.85 2.59 -16.93
CA SER A 324 -9.67 2.89 -18.35
C SER A 324 -8.27 2.50 -18.82
N THR A 325 -8.12 2.26 -20.12
CA THR A 325 -6.81 1.96 -20.72
C THR A 325 -5.79 3.10 -20.51
N ALA A 326 -6.25 4.33 -20.28
CA ALA A 326 -5.40 5.47 -19.95
C ALA A 326 -4.89 5.42 -18.50
N GLU A 327 -5.74 5.07 -17.53
CA GLU A 327 -5.36 4.92 -16.12
C GLU A 327 -4.44 3.71 -15.93
N LEU A 328 -4.76 2.59 -16.58
CA LEU A 328 -3.92 1.39 -16.58
C LEU A 328 -2.54 1.64 -17.21
N ALA A 329 -2.48 2.36 -18.34
CA ALA A 329 -1.21 2.74 -18.96
C ALA A 329 -0.42 3.74 -18.09
N ALA A 330 -1.08 4.71 -17.46
CA ALA A 330 -0.44 5.64 -16.53
C ALA A 330 0.15 4.89 -15.31
N TRP A 331 -0.54 3.86 -14.81
CA TRP A 331 -0.03 3.00 -13.75
C TRP A 331 1.23 2.26 -14.17
N TYR A 332 1.20 1.48 -15.25
CA TYR A 332 2.38 0.73 -15.70
C TYR A 332 3.56 1.64 -16.07
N VAL A 333 3.31 2.86 -16.58
CA VAL A 333 4.36 3.86 -16.81
C VAL A 333 4.96 4.38 -15.50
N MET A 334 4.16 4.61 -14.45
CA MET A 334 4.65 4.98 -13.12
C MET A 334 5.45 3.85 -12.46
N ASP A 335 4.97 2.61 -12.59
CA ASP A 335 5.61 1.39 -12.09
C ASP A 335 6.99 1.20 -12.75
N ALA A 336 7.02 1.18 -14.08
CA ALA A 336 8.24 1.09 -14.89
C ALA A 336 9.22 2.25 -14.64
N THR A 337 8.72 3.47 -14.42
CA THR A 337 9.57 4.63 -14.10
C THR A 337 10.21 4.47 -12.71
N THR A 338 9.45 4.01 -11.71
CA THR A 338 9.95 3.78 -10.35
C THR A 338 11.00 2.67 -10.36
N SER A 339 10.68 1.54 -10.98
CA SER A 339 11.56 0.40 -11.19
C SER A 339 12.87 0.79 -11.91
N ALA A 340 12.78 1.50 -13.03
CA ALA A 340 13.95 2.00 -13.76
C ALA A 340 14.82 2.93 -12.90
N LEU A 341 14.23 3.89 -12.17
CA LEU A 341 14.98 4.81 -11.30
C LEU A 341 15.71 4.05 -10.19
N VAL A 342 15.04 3.07 -9.56
CA VAL A 342 15.63 2.20 -8.53
C VAL A 342 16.78 1.34 -9.10
N GLN A 343 16.62 0.78 -10.29
CA GLN A 343 17.66 -0.01 -10.97
C GLN A 343 18.85 0.88 -11.38
N PHE A 344 18.63 2.02 -12.04
CA PHE A 344 19.72 2.93 -12.44
C PHE A 344 20.49 3.49 -11.23
N LEU A 345 19.84 3.63 -10.08
CA LEU A 345 20.49 4.03 -8.84
C LEU A 345 21.52 2.98 -8.34
N THR A 346 21.22 1.67 -8.45
CA THR A 346 22.18 0.63 -8.07
C THR A 346 23.42 0.59 -8.99
N LEU A 347 23.33 1.12 -10.21
CA LEU A 347 24.46 1.16 -11.15
C LEU A 347 25.49 2.27 -10.83
N LEU A 348 25.18 3.21 -9.94
CA LEU A 348 25.90 4.49 -9.85
C LEU A 348 27.10 4.53 -8.89
N TYR A 349 27.55 3.37 -8.37
CA TYR A 349 28.68 3.31 -7.44
C TYR A 349 30.03 3.51 -8.16
N PRO A 350 30.88 4.47 -7.71
CA PRO A 350 31.98 4.93 -8.55
C PRO A 350 33.29 4.14 -8.33
N SER A 351 33.61 3.30 -9.31
CA SER A 351 34.99 3.04 -9.71
C SER A 351 35.14 3.13 -11.24
N TYR A 352 36.22 3.77 -11.69
CA TYR A 352 36.46 4.06 -13.11
C TYR A 352 36.73 2.81 -13.97
N LEU A 353 37.05 1.67 -13.36
CA LEU A 353 37.25 0.40 -14.05
C LEU A 353 35.93 -0.41 -14.13
N GLU A 354 35.16 -0.45 -13.05
CA GLU A 354 33.89 -1.18 -13.00
C GLU A 354 32.79 -0.48 -13.79
N ALA A 355 32.74 0.86 -13.82
CA ALA A 355 31.69 1.62 -14.48
C ALA A 355 31.44 1.23 -15.95
N ARG A 356 32.50 0.88 -16.71
CA ARG A 356 32.38 0.40 -18.10
C ARG A 356 31.79 -1.00 -18.21
N LEU A 357 32.07 -1.87 -17.23
CA LEU A 357 31.59 -3.25 -17.20
C LEU A 357 30.15 -3.31 -16.67
N ILE A 358 29.84 -2.50 -15.63
CA ILE A 358 28.49 -2.30 -15.09
C ILE A 358 27.56 -1.69 -16.15
N LEU A 359 27.95 -0.60 -16.81
CA LEU A 359 27.15 -0.02 -17.90
C LEU A 359 27.08 -0.92 -19.15
N GLY A 360 28.05 -1.81 -19.36
CA GLY A 360 28.03 -2.78 -20.45
C GLY A 360 27.14 -4.00 -20.20
N LEU A 361 26.97 -4.40 -18.93
CA LEU A 361 26.31 -5.66 -18.54
C LEU A 361 24.98 -5.46 -17.80
N LEU A 362 24.95 -4.58 -16.79
CA LEU A 362 23.75 -4.35 -15.97
C LEU A 362 22.78 -3.35 -16.61
N ALA A 363 23.25 -2.31 -17.30
CA ALA A 363 22.36 -1.32 -17.91
C ALA A 363 21.42 -1.92 -18.98
N PRO A 364 21.85 -2.87 -19.84
CA PRO A 364 20.92 -3.62 -20.70
C PRO A 364 19.89 -4.43 -19.93
N LEU A 365 20.25 -5.03 -18.79
CA LEU A 365 19.32 -5.76 -17.92
C LEU A 365 18.28 -4.83 -17.28
N ALA A 366 18.69 -3.63 -16.85
CA ALA A 366 17.78 -2.64 -16.29
C ALA A 366 16.79 -2.11 -17.34
N VAL A 367 17.30 -1.73 -18.52
CA VAL A 367 16.45 -1.29 -19.64
C VAL A 367 15.49 -2.41 -20.09
N LEU A 368 15.94 -3.68 -20.09
CA LEU A 368 15.07 -4.81 -20.40
C LEU A 368 13.99 -5.02 -19.33
N SER A 369 14.35 -4.97 -18.04
CA SER A 369 13.42 -5.12 -16.92
C SER A 369 12.30 -4.08 -16.96
N ALA A 370 12.67 -2.79 -17.07
CA ALA A 370 11.72 -1.68 -17.16
C ALA A 370 10.88 -1.68 -18.46
N ALA A 371 11.40 -2.25 -19.56
CA ALA A 371 10.63 -2.41 -20.79
C ALA A 371 9.58 -3.54 -20.69
N MET A 372 9.90 -4.64 -20.00
CA MET A 372 8.96 -5.74 -19.75
C MET A 372 7.80 -5.33 -18.83
N GLU A 373 8.03 -4.34 -17.98
CA GLU A 373 7.03 -3.73 -17.09
C GLU A 373 5.88 -3.04 -17.83
N LEU A 374 6.08 -2.67 -19.10
CA LEU A 374 5.06 -2.05 -19.98
C LEU A 374 4.33 -3.06 -20.86
N LEU A 375 4.78 -4.31 -20.95
CA LEU A 375 4.16 -5.35 -21.78
C LEU A 375 2.74 -5.79 -21.35
N PRO A 376 2.31 -5.71 -20.06
CA PRO A 376 0.94 -6.02 -19.63
C PRO A 376 -0.18 -5.20 -20.31
N ILE A 377 0.15 -4.17 -21.08
CA ILE A 377 -0.81 -3.41 -21.92
C ILE A 377 -1.34 -4.27 -23.08
N HIS A 378 -0.66 -5.36 -23.47
CA HIS A 378 -1.11 -6.28 -24.51
C HIS A 378 -1.92 -7.47 -23.95
N GLN A 379 -3.09 -7.74 -24.52
CA GLN A 379 -4.09 -8.74 -24.06
C GLN A 379 -3.67 -10.23 -24.18
N SER A 380 -2.40 -10.56 -24.41
CA SER A 380 -1.95 -11.95 -24.55
C SER A 380 -1.29 -12.43 -23.27
N GLN A 381 -1.99 -13.26 -22.49
CA GLN A 381 -1.52 -13.77 -21.19
C GLN A 381 -0.10 -14.36 -21.28
N THR A 382 0.17 -15.20 -22.28
CA THR A 382 1.49 -15.81 -22.50
C THR A 382 2.62 -14.78 -22.71
N ILE A 383 2.33 -13.61 -23.27
CA ILE A 383 3.31 -12.52 -23.42
C ILE A 383 3.56 -11.85 -22.05
N VAL A 384 2.51 -11.69 -21.23
CA VAL A 384 2.62 -11.17 -19.86
C VAL A 384 3.44 -12.11 -18.97
N ASP A 385 3.12 -13.41 -18.96
CA ASP A 385 3.82 -14.43 -18.16
C ASP A 385 5.32 -14.49 -18.49
N ILE A 386 5.67 -14.38 -19.78
CA ILE A 386 7.06 -14.34 -20.26
C ILE A 386 7.74 -13.02 -19.86
N ALA A 387 7.07 -11.88 -20.02
CA ALA A 387 7.61 -10.58 -19.64
C ALA A 387 7.90 -10.50 -18.14
N ASP A 388 6.98 -10.98 -17.30
CA ASP A 388 7.15 -11.09 -15.86
C ASP A 388 8.32 -12.00 -15.47
N THR A 389 8.44 -13.17 -16.11
CA THR A 389 9.55 -14.09 -15.88
C THR A 389 10.89 -13.44 -16.21
N ILE A 390 10.98 -12.70 -17.33
CA ILE A 390 12.18 -11.96 -17.73
C ILE A 390 12.47 -10.83 -16.73
N ARG A 391 11.48 -9.99 -16.41
CA ARG A 391 11.58 -8.87 -15.45
C ARG A 391 12.09 -9.33 -14.08
N ASN A 392 11.46 -10.36 -13.52
CA ASN A 392 11.81 -10.87 -12.20
C ASN A 392 13.22 -11.50 -12.18
N THR A 393 13.61 -12.20 -13.26
CA THR A 393 14.98 -12.72 -13.44
C THR A 393 16.01 -11.58 -13.53
N CYS A 394 15.72 -10.52 -14.29
CA CYS A 394 16.58 -9.33 -14.37
C CYS A 394 16.71 -8.63 -13.01
N ASN A 395 15.61 -8.43 -12.28
CA ASN A 395 15.61 -7.80 -10.95
C ASN A 395 16.44 -8.59 -9.93
N ALA A 396 16.28 -9.91 -9.85
CA ALA A 396 17.07 -10.76 -8.97
C ALA A 396 18.56 -10.77 -9.36
N ALA A 397 18.88 -10.82 -10.65
CA ALA A 397 20.27 -10.74 -11.13
C ALA A 397 20.92 -9.38 -10.81
N LEU A 398 20.21 -8.28 -11.03
CA LEU A 398 20.67 -6.93 -10.68
C LEU A 398 20.92 -6.78 -9.17
N SER A 399 19.98 -7.24 -8.34
CA SER A 399 20.09 -7.18 -6.87
C SER A 399 21.25 -8.05 -6.34
N LEU A 400 21.43 -9.26 -6.88
CA LEU A 400 22.55 -10.14 -6.53
C LEU A 400 23.91 -9.55 -6.93
N LEU A 401 24.03 -9.03 -8.16
CA LEU A 401 25.25 -8.39 -8.64
C LEU A 401 25.60 -7.12 -7.85
N PHE A 402 24.60 -6.32 -7.48
CA PHE A 402 24.80 -5.15 -6.63
C PHE A 402 25.29 -5.53 -5.24
N THR A 403 24.63 -6.49 -4.58
CA THR A 403 25.02 -6.99 -3.25
C THR A 403 26.43 -7.59 -3.26
N ALA A 404 26.79 -8.33 -4.32
CA ALA A 404 28.14 -8.84 -4.50
C ALA A 404 29.17 -7.71 -4.65
N ALA A 405 28.90 -6.69 -5.47
CA ALA A 405 29.79 -5.54 -5.66
C ALA A 405 29.96 -4.71 -4.38
N LEU A 406 28.88 -4.47 -3.63
CA LEU A 406 28.87 -3.73 -2.38
C LEU A 406 29.67 -4.46 -1.28
N CYS A 407 29.55 -5.79 -1.19
CA CYS A 407 30.38 -6.62 -0.33
C CYS A 407 31.86 -6.64 -0.78
N LEU A 408 32.13 -6.78 -2.08
CA LEU A 408 33.49 -6.77 -2.64
C LEU A 408 34.20 -5.45 -2.32
N TRP A 409 33.52 -4.33 -2.50
CA TRP A 409 34.04 -3.00 -2.18
C TRP A 409 34.38 -2.86 -0.70
N GLY A 410 33.47 -3.26 0.20
CA GLY A 410 33.64 -3.13 1.64
C GLY A 410 34.69 -4.06 2.25
N PHE A 411 34.76 -5.32 1.82
CA PHE A 411 35.63 -6.33 2.44
C PHE A 411 37.00 -6.50 1.75
N LEU A 412 37.10 -6.23 0.45
CA LEU A 412 38.34 -6.46 -0.32
C LEU A 412 38.96 -5.15 -0.81
N VAL A 413 38.18 -4.24 -1.42
CA VAL A 413 38.74 -3.04 -2.07
C VAL A 413 39.12 -1.94 -1.07
N ASN A 414 38.21 -1.56 -0.15
CA ASN A 414 38.41 -0.41 0.75
C ASN A 414 38.40 -0.78 2.25
N ARG A 415 38.76 -2.04 2.57
CA ARG A 415 38.61 -2.66 3.90
C ARG A 415 39.03 -1.80 5.10
N LYS A 416 40.12 -1.03 4.99
CA LYS A 416 40.64 -0.22 6.11
C LYS A 416 39.89 1.09 6.35
N GLN A 417 39.25 1.66 5.34
CA GLN A 417 38.55 2.96 5.45
C GLN A 417 37.02 2.76 5.57
N ALA A 418 36.47 1.77 4.86
CA ALA A 418 35.05 1.42 4.92
C ALA A 418 34.58 0.98 6.33
N TRP A 419 35.43 0.28 7.09
CA TRP A 419 35.09 -0.22 8.43
C TRP A 419 35.59 0.66 9.58
N ARG A 420 35.81 1.95 9.31
CA ARG A 420 36.21 2.93 10.34
C ARG A 420 35.04 3.29 11.25
N THR A 421 35.28 3.31 12.55
CA THR A 421 34.26 3.65 13.57
C THR A 421 33.99 5.15 13.65
N ASP A 422 34.99 5.99 13.43
CA ASP A 422 34.86 7.44 13.55
C ASP A 422 33.84 7.99 12.53
N GLY A 423 32.94 8.85 13.03
CA GLY A 423 31.84 9.41 12.23
C GLY A 423 30.73 8.41 11.87
N GLY A 424 30.71 7.20 12.46
CA GLY A 424 29.65 6.21 12.24
C GLY A 424 29.72 5.45 10.91
N THR A 425 30.79 5.65 10.11
CA THR A 425 30.98 5.05 8.78
C THR A 425 30.69 3.54 8.75
N ALA A 426 31.28 2.77 9.69
CA ALA A 426 31.06 1.32 9.80
C ALA A 426 29.60 0.91 10.04
N ALA A 427 28.80 1.74 10.73
CA ALA A 427 27.38 1.45 10.99
C ALA A 427 26.53 1.61 9.73
N PHE A 428 26.79 2.65 8.93
CA PHE A 428 26.18 2.81 7.61
C PHE A 428 26.51 1.64 6.69
N GLY A 429 27.75 1.13 6.72
CA GLY A 429 28.17 -0.04 5.95
C GLY A 429 27.51 -1.34 6.37
N ALA A 430 27.44 -1.61 7.68
CA ALA A 430 26.72 -2.76 8.20
C ALA A 430 25.24 -2.74 7.79
N ALA A 431 24.58 -1.58 7.94
CA ALA A 431 23.17 -1.43 7.54
C ALA A 431 22.96 -1.56 6.04
N ALA A 432 23.86 -1.01 5.20
CA ALA A 432 23.79 -1.15 3.75
C ALA A 432 23.96 -2.60 3.28
N ILE A 433 24.90 -3.36 3.85
CA ILE A 433 25.09 -4.79 3.56
C ILE A 433 23.87 -5.60 4.01
N VAL A 434 23.33 -5.36 5.21
CA VAL A 434 22.15 -6.06 5.72
C VAL A 434 20.93 -5.80 4.84
N LEU A 435 20.68 -4.55 4.45
CA LEU A 435 19.59 -4.21 3.52
C LEU A 435 19.81 -4.78 2.11
N ALA A 436 21.05 -4.92 1.65
CA ALA A 436 21.36 -5.54 0.37
C ALA A 436 21.09 -7.06 0.37
N LEU A 437 21.44 -7.75 1.46
CA LEU A 437 21.09 -9.16 1.67
C LEU A 437 19.56 -9.35 1.75
N ILE A 438 18.86 -8.48 2.48
CA ILE A 438 17.39 -8.48 2.58
C ILE A 438 16.76 -8.20 1.20
N SER A 439 17.22 -7.18 0.47
CA SER A 439 16.77 -6.86 -0.89
C SER A 439 16.93 -8.05 -1.83
N THR A 440 18.09 -8.69 -1.80
CA THR A 440 18.39 -9.86 -2.63
C THR A 440 17.43 -11.01 -2.30
N ALA A 441 17.26 -11.32 -1.01
CA ALA A 441 16.32 -12.36 -0.56
C ALA A 441 14.86 -12.06 -0.95
N LEU A 442 14.40 -10.81 -0.82
CA LEU A 442 13.05 -10.41 -1.22
C LEU A 442 12.84 -10.47 -2.74
N ASN A 443 13.85 -10.11 -3.55
CA ASN A 443 13.78 -10.29 -5.01
C ASN A 443 13.69 -11.78 -5.41
N PHE A 444 14.43 -12.65 -4.74
CA PHE A 444 14.31 -14.10 -4.95
C PHE A 444 12.98 -14.68 -4.44
N LEU A 445 12.41 -14.12 -3.37
CA LEU A 445 11.07 -14.48 -2.87
C LEU A 445 9.95 -14.01 -3.82
N TYR A 446 10.14 -12.86 -4.48
CA TYR A 446 9.16 -12.29 -5.41
C TYR A 446 9.00 -13.11 -6.69
N ILE A 447 10.05 -13.78 -7.18
CA ILE A 447 9.96 -14.67 -8.37
C ILE A 447 8.82 -15.70 -8.25
N PRO A 448 8.74 -16.57 -7.20
CA PRO A 448 7.65 -17.55 -7.05
C PRO A 448 6.38 -16.98 -6.41
N ALA A 449 6.39 -15.74 -5.92
CA ALA A 449 5.29 -15.17 -5.11
C ALA A 449 4.71 -13.85 -5.63
N LYS A 450 5.05 -13.43 -6.86
CA LYS A 450 4.58 -12.17 -7.47
C LYS A 450 3.07 -11.97 -7.28
N ASP A 451 2.28 -12.90 -7.78
CA ASP A 451 0.81 -12.77 -7.83
C ASP A 451 0.14 -13.13 -6.49
N GLN A 452 0.94 -13.31 -5.43
CA GLN A 452 0.49 -13.60 -4.08
C GLN A 452 0.48 -12.36 -3.16
N TYR A 453 1.36 -11.38 -3.40
CA TYR A 453 1.63 -10.28 -2.46
C TYR A 453 1.72 -8.91 -3.17
N THR A 454 0.60 -8.19 -3.23
CA THR A 454 0.48 -6.87 -3.88
C THR A 454 1.39 -5.79 -3.29
N TRP A 455 1.68 -5.86 -1.99
CA TRP A 455 2.54 -4.91 -1.25
C TRP A 455 4.05 -5.17 -1.41
N LEU A 456 4.45 -6.34 -1.92
CA LEU A 456 5.85 -6.78 -1.96
C LEU A 456 6.76 -5.97 -2.93
N PRO A 457 6.32 -5.51 -4.12
CA PRO A 457 7.13 -4.66 -5.00
C PRO A 457 7.55 -3.35 -4.33
N HIS A 458 6.60 -2.65 -3.71
CA HIS A 458 6.86 -1.38 -3.03
C HIS A 458 7.83 -1.55 -1.85
N LEU A 459 7.71 -2.65 -1.08
CA LEU A 459 8.66 -2.98 -0.02
C LEU A 459 10.08 -3.18 -0.56
N ILE A 460 10.24 -3.94 -1.66
CA ILE A 460 11.55 -4.16 -2.31
C ILE A 460 12.17 -2.82 -2.73
N TRP A 461 11.40 -1.95 -3.37
CA TRP A 461 11.89 -0.63 -3.80
C TRP A 461 12.27 0.28 -2.62
N VAL A 462 11.50 0.29 -1.53
CA VAL A 462 11.87 1.01 -0.30
C VAL A 462 13.19 0.50 0.28
N VAL A 463 13.39 -0.82 0.33
CA VAL A 463 14.62 -1.43 0.85
C VAL A 463 15.82 -1.06 -0.04
N VAL A 464 15.70 -1.09 -1.37
CA VAL A 464 16.78 -0.68 -2.28
C VAL A 464 17.11 0.81 -2.18
N LEU A 465 16.11 1.69 -2.03
CA LEU A 465 16.30 3.13 -1.87
C LEU A 465 17.00 3.48 -0.55
N TRP A 466 16.64 2.81 0.55
CA TRP A 466 17.33 2.93 1.85
C TRP A 466 18.74 2.35 1.82
N GLN A 467 18.91 1.14 1.26
CA GLN A 467 20.20 0.51 1.00
C GLN A 467 21.15 1.46 0.24
N SER A 468 20.66 2.12 -0.81
CA SER A 468 21.47 3.06 -1.58
C SER A 468 21.81 4.33 -0.80
N PHE A 469 20.90 4.86 0.03
CA PHE A 469 21.16 6.02 0.89
C PHE A 469 22.30 5.73 1.89
N LEU A 470 22.20 4.62 2.61
CA LEU A 470 23.18 4.24 3.62
C LEU A 470 24.51 3.81 2.98
N GLY A 471 24.48 3.12 1.83
CA GLY A 471 25.66 2.78 1.05
C GLY A 471 26.40 4.01 0.51
N TRP A 472 25.69 5.08 0.15
CA TRP A 472 26.32 6.34 -0.24
C TRP A 472 27.01 7.02 0.94
N TRP A 473 26.36 7.10 2.10
CA TRP A 473 26.98 7.62 3.33
C TRP A 473 28.19 6.79 3.78
N TRP A 474 28.13 5.48 3.61
CA TRP A 474 29.26 4.56 3.83
C TRP A 474 30.43 4.83 2.88
N TRP A 475 30.14 5.07 1.60
CA TRP A 475 31.14 5.41 0.58
C TRP A 475 31.85 6.74 0.88
N VAL A 476 31.10 7.79 1.27
CA VAL A 476 31.64 9.10 1.65
C VAL A 476 32.47 9.00 2.94
N GLY A 477 31.93 8.41 4.01
CA GLY A 477 32.64 8.23 5.28
C GLY A 477 33.91 7.37 5.16
N GLY A 478 33.88 6.45 4.17
CA GLY A 478 34.98 5.59 3.74
C GLY A 478 36.09 6.30 2.95
N GLY A 479 36.14 7.63 2.96
CA GLY A 479 37.31 8.42 2.58
C GLY A 479 37.37 8.88 1.11
N ARG A 480 36.46 8.43 0.24
CA ARG A 480 36.32 9.00 -1.11
C ARG A 480 35.36 10.20 -1.06
N GLY A 481 35.74 11.30 -1.72
CA GLY A 481 34.93 12.51 -1.82
C GLY A 481 35.14 13.56 -0.70
N VAL A 482 35.44 13.18 0.55
CA VAL A 482 35.55 14.16 1.66
C VAL A 482 36.60 15.25 1.39
N GLY A 483 37.81 14.87 0.94
CA GLY A 483 38.85 15.85 0.59
C GLY A 483 38.51 16.71 -0.63
N GLU A 484 37.76 16.16 -1.59
CA GLU A 484 37.28 16.93 -2.76
C GLU A 484 36.15 17.89 -2.36
N VAL A 485 35.29 17.53 -1.41
CA VAL A 485 34.26 18.41 -0.83
C VAL A 485 34.88 19.55 -0.06
N GLU A 486 35.88 19.29 0.78
CA GLU A 486 36.57 20.34 1.52
C GLU A 486 37.27 21.31 0.56
N GLU A 487 37.88 20.81 -0.53
CA GLU A 487 38.43 21.67 -1.58
C GLU A 487 37.35 22.41 -2.38
N LEU A 488 36.21 21.78 -2.69
CA LEU A 488 35.08 22.40 -3.41
C LEU A 488 34.42 23.51 -2.60
N LEU A 489 34.10 23.26 -1.32
CA LEU A 489 33.57 24.26 -0.40
C LEU A 489 34.55 25.43 -0.24
N TRP A 490 35.86 25.15 -0.09
CA TRP A 490 36.88 26.19 -0.06
C TRP A 490 36.98 26.98 -1.37
N ARG A 491 36.87 26.30 -2.53
CA ARG A 491 36.80 26.93 -3.85
C ARG A 491 35.56 27.83 -3.96
N GLU A 492 34.39 27.40 -3.50
CA GLU A 492 33.15 28.19 -3.49
C GLU A 492 33.24 29.38 -2.55
N GLU A 493 33.70 29.21 -1.32
CA GLU A 493 33.89 30.31 -0.38
C GLU A 493 34.87 31.34 -0.94
N ARG A 494 35.91 30.88 -1.66
CA ARG A 494 36.86 31.73 -2.40
C ARG A 494 36.26 32.39 -3.64
N ARG A 495 35.27 31.78 -4.32
CA ARG A 495 34.44 32.45 -5.36
C ARG A 495 33.58 33.55 -4.72
N ASP A 496 33.01 33.30 -3.54
CA ASP A 496 32.06 34.21 -2.91
C ASP A 496 32.73 35.38 -2.18
N ARG A 497 33.87 35.16 -1.51
CA ARG A 497 34.79 36.22 -1.06
C ARG A 497 35.21 37.12 -2.24
N LYS A 498 35.48 36.54 -3.44
CA LYS A 498 35.76 37.32 -4.67
C LYS A 498 34.53 38.09 -5.18
N ARG A 499 33.31 37.54 -5.10
CA ARG A 499 32.06 38.24 -5.46
C ARG A 499 31.83 39.43 -4.51
N LYS A 500 31.89 39.23 -3.20
CA LYS A 500 31.75 40.26 -2.16
C LYS A 500 32.81 41.37 -2.31
N ALA A 501 34.08 41.01 -2.52
CA ALA A 501 35.14 41.99 -2.80
C ALA A 501 34.94 42.76 -4.12
N ARG A 502 34.39 42.14 -5.17
CA ARG A 502 34.02 42.82 -6.43
C ARG A 502 32.81 43.76 -6.24
N ALA A 503 31.86 43.40 -5.39
CA ALA A 503 30.72 44.26 -5.02
C ALA A 503 31.18 45.50 -4.23
N ALA A 504 32.00 45.32 -3.18
CA ALA A 504 32.57 46.44 -2.41
C ALA A 504 33.44 47.37 -3.27
N ARG A 505 34.24 46.83 -4.20
CA ARG A 505 34.99 47.64 -5.19
C ARG A 505 34.08 48.40 -6.16
N ARG A 506 32.83 47.95 -6.38
CA ARG A 506 31.82 48.66 -7.19
C ARG A 506 31.08 49.74 -6.37
N SER A 507 30.77 49.53 -5.09
CA SER A 507 30.18 50.58 -4.24
C SER A 507 31.17 51.73 -4.03
N VAL A 508 32.42 51.45 -3.65
CA VAL A 508 33.47 52.47 -3.48
C VAL A 508 33.75 53.23 -4.80
N ARG A 509 33.60 52.59 -5.97
CA ARG A 509 33.67 53.30 -7.27
C ARG A 509 32.46 54.20 -7.52
N ARG A 510 31.25 53.79 -7.12
CA ARG A 510 30.03 54.62 -7.21
C ARG A 510 30.10 55.81 -6.26
N GLU A 511 30.48 55.58 -5.01
CA GLU A 511 30.68 56.64 -4.00
C GLU A 511 31.73 57.66 -4.46
N LYS A 512 32.90 57.21 -4.94
CA LYS A 512 33.92 58.11 -5.48
C LYS A 512 33.46 58.83 -6.75
N ALA A 513 32.68 58.19 -7.62
CA ALA A 513 32.10 58.86 -8.77
C ALA A 513 31.06 59.92 -8.35
N GLN A 514 30.19 59.62 -7.38
CA GLN A 514 29.21 60.56 -6.83
C GLN A 514 29.88 61.74 -6.12
N ALA A 515 30.94 61.50 -5.35
CA ALA A 515 31.73 62.56 -4.73
C ALA A 515 32.44 63.44 -5.78
N LEU A 516 33.02 62.84 -6.83
CA LEU A 516 33.61 63.61 -7.94
C LEU A 516 32.58 64.41 -8.72
N TRP A 517 31.39 63.85 -9.00
CA TRP A 517 30.28 64.57 -9.63
C TRP A 517 29.77 65.71 -8.75
N ARG A 518 29.64 65.49 -7.44
CA ARG A 518 29.21 66.50 -6.48
C ARG A 518 30.23 67.65 -6.39
N ASN A 519 31.50 67.34 -6.18
CA ASN A 519 32.57 68.33 -6.16
C ASN A 519 32.69 69.07 -7.50
N ALA A 520 32.48 68.39 -8.63
CA ALA A 520 32.40 69.02 -9.94
C ALA A 520 31.23 70.00 -10.03
N SER A 521 30.02 69.62 -9.57
CA SER A 521 28.85 70.51 -9.53
C SER A 521 28.96 71.66 -8.52
N GLU A 522 29.76 71.51 -7.47
CA GLU A 522 30.08 72.58 -6.52
C GLU A 522 31.16 73.53 -7.10
N SER A 523 32.08 73.03 -7.94
CA SER A 523 33.07 73.85 -8.66
C SER A 523 32.53 74.56 -9.91
N LEU A 524 31.55 73.98 -10.59
CA LEU A 524 30.78 74.58 -11.68
C LEU A 524 29.56 75.28 -11.09
N GLY A 525 29.78 76.44 -10.46
CA GLY A 525 28.84 77.10 -9.54
C GLY A 525 27.46 77.43 -10.11
N PHE A 526 26.55 76.45 -10.12
CA PHE A 526 25.13 76.62 -10.46
C PHE A 526 24.37 77.25 -9.29
N ILE A 527 24.41 78.59 -9.21
CA ILE A 527 23.52 79.37 -8.36
C ILE A 527 22.08 79.22 -8.87
N ARG A 528 21.29 78.32 -8.27
CA ARG A 528 19.83 78.32 -8.43
C ARG A 528 19.18 79.15 -7.33
N LYS A 529 18.95 80.43 -7.62
CA LYS A 529 18.18 81.36 -6.77
C LYS A 529 16.91 81.77 -7.50
N GLY A 530 15.74 81.42 -6.97
CA GLY A 530 14.44 81.73 -7.58
C GLY A 530 13.28 81.01 -6.89
N ASN A 531 12.32 81.79 -6.43
CA ASN A 531 11.04 81.38 -5.82
C ASN A 531 10.16 80.63 -6.88
N ALA A 532 9.02 80.01 -6.58
CA ALA A 532 8.09 80.20 -5.45
C ALA A 532 7.26 78.94 -5.14
N GLU A 533 6.38 79.03 -4.14
CA GLU A 533 5.37 78.04 -3.78
C GLU A 533 4.14 78.12 -4.70
N SER A 534 3.49 76.99 -4.99
CA SER A 534 2.02 76.85 -5.06
C SER A 534 1.59 75.38 -5.20
N GLU A 535 0.91 74.90 -4.16
CA GLU A 535 -0.21 73.95 -4.07
C GLU A 535 -0.40 72.77 -5.06
N ALA A 536 -0.51 71.58 -4.45
CA ALA A 536 -1.50 70.50 -4.67
C ALA A 536 -1.72 69.80 -6.03
N ILE A 537 -1.65 68.46 -6.01
CA ILE A 537 -2.75 67.54 -6.40
C ILE A 537 -2.44 66.10 -5.87
N GLU A 538 -3.48 65.27 -5.73
CA GLU A 538 -3.49 63.99 -5.02
C GLU A 538 -3.46 62.73 -5.93
N MET A 539 -3.07 61.58 -5.34
CA MET A 539 -3.59 60.21 -5.59
C MET A 539 -3.32 59.40 -6.91
N VAL A 540 -2.97 58.11 -6.68
CA VAL A 540 -3.40 56.88 -7.40
C VAL A 540 -2.91 56.56 -8.85
N ASN A 541 -1.88 55.70 -8.93
CA ASN A 541 -1.86 54.28 -9.41
C ASN A 541 -2.51 53.82 -10.78
N VAL A 542 -1.93 52.75 -11.38
CA VAL A 542 -2.49 51.74 -12.34
C VAL A 542 -2.33 51.91 -13.90
N ILE A 543 -1.50 51.03 -14.50
CA ILE A 543 -1.53 50.42 -15.89
C ILE A 543 -1.08 51.23 -17.15
N ALA A 544 -0.71 50.48 -18.20
CA ALA A 544 -0.07 50.83 -19.50
C ALA A 544 -1.13 51.01 -20.66
N PRO A 545 -0.87 50.99 -22.01
CA PRO A 545 0.22 50.33 -22.78
C PRO A 545 0.76 50.98 -24.10
N ASP A 546 1.73 50.28 -24.72
CA ASP A 546 1.94 49.99 -26.17
C ASP A 546 2.43 50.99 -27.26
N ASN A 547 3.26 50.41 -28.15
CA ASN A 547 3.57 50.74 -29.57
C ASN A 547 4.31 52.05 -29.91
N SER A 548 5.24 52.14 -30.88
CA SER A 548 5.79 51.19 -31.91
C SER A 548 7.25 51.63 -32.28
N SER A 549 7.96 51.30 -33.38
CA SER A 549 7.74 50.60 -34.67
C SER A 549 9.08 50.21 -35.36
N PHE A 550 9.05 49.25 -36.30
CA PHE A 550 9.89 49.06 -37.54
C PHE A 550 11.45 49.08 -37.48
N SER A 551 12.21 48.32 -38.29
CA SER A 551 11.89 47.18 -39.19
C SER A 551 13.14 46.34 -39.58
N ALA A 552 12.89 45.23 -40.28
CA ALA A 552 13.79 44.14 -40.68
C ALA A 552 14.98 44.47 -41.61
N ALA A 553 15.97 43.57 -41.60
CA ALA A 553 16.72 43.09 -42.77
C ALA A 553 17.30 41.69 -42.49
N SER A 554 17.40 40.82 -43.51
CA SER A 554 17.98 39.46 -43.39
C SER A 554 18.67 39.01 -44.69
N THR A 555 19.79 38.30 -44.59
CA THR A 555 20.55 37.80 -45.76
C THR A 555 21.42 36.58 -45.44
N SER A 556 21.20 35.50 -46.18
CA SER A 556 22.16 34.41 -46.49
C SER A 556 23.13 34.89 -47.61
N PRO A 557 24.05 34.10 -48.26
CA PRO A 557 24.20 32.63 -48.39
C PRO A 557 25.72 32.20 -48.36
N PRO A 558 26.30 31.30 -49.19
CA PRO A 558 25.85 30.04 -49.85
C PRO A 558 26.77 28.82 -49.52
N MET A 559 26.54 27.69 -50.20
CA MET A 559 27.41 26.49 -50.21
C MET A 559 28.53 26.54 -51.27
N ALA A 560 29.56 25.71 -51.12
CA ALA A 560 30.43 25.22 -52.20
C ALA A 560 30.90 23.78 -51.88
N SER A 561 31.39 23.04 -52.89
CA SER A 561 31.65 21.59 -52.81
C SER A 561 33.06 21.19 -53.26
N SER A 562 33.50 20.00 -52.86
CA SER A 562 34.50 19.21 -53.60
C SER A 562 34.34 17.72 -53.26
N SER A 563 34.76 16.85 -54.18
CA SER A 563 34.72 15.40 -54.06
C SER A 563 36.04 14.80 -54.54
N THR A 564 36.52 13.76 -53.87
CA THR A 564 37.65 12.95 -54.34
C THR A 564 37.39 11.48 -54.03
N THR A 565 37.35 10.66 -55.08
CA THR A 565 37.19 9.20 -54.97
C THR A 565 38.58 8.55 -54.88
N ALA A 566 38.79 7.66 -53.91
CA ALA A 566 39.95 6.79 -53.87
C ALA A 566 39.57 5.41 -53.34
N ASN A 567 39.54 4.41 -54.23
CA ASN A 567 39.44 3.01 -53.82
C ASN A 567 40.78 2.56 -53.23
N ASN A 568 40.75 1.86 -52.10
CA ASN A 568 41.60 0.69 -51.95
C ASN A 568 41.00 -0.33 -50.99
N THR A 569 41.10 -1.61 -51.35
CA THR A 569 40.55 -2.74 -50.58
C THR A 569 41.65 -3.43 -49.79
N ASN A 570 41.41 -3.74 -48.51
CA ASN A 570 41.88 -4.99 -47.90
C ASN A 570 41.17 -5.30 -46.56
N ALA A 571 41.21 -6.58 -46.18
CA ALA A 571 40.37 -7.20 -45.15
C ALA A 571 40.74 -6.83 -43.69
N GLY A 572 39.81 -7.08 -42.74
CA GLY A 572 40.12 -6.94 -41.30
C GLY A 572 38.94 -6.92 -40.31
N THR A 573 38.01 -7.88 -40.38
CA THR A 573 37.16 -8.45 -39.28
C THR A 573 36.51 -7.59 -38.16
N ASN A 574 36.59 -6.26 -38.15
CA ASN A 574 36.13 -5.41 -37.03
C ASN A 574 34.77 -4.71 -37.24
N GLY A 575 34.10 -4.92 -38.38
CA GLY A 575 32.98 -4.09 -38.83
C GLY A 575 31.63 -4.28 -38.11
N LEU A 576 31.42 -5.39 -37.39
CA LEU A 576 30.11 -5.76 -36.84
C LEU A 576 29.78 -5.01 -35.54
N CYS A 577 30.71 -4.97 -34.57
CA CYS A 577 30.52 -4.20 -33.34
C CYS A 577 30.39 -2.69 -33.60
N ALA A 578 31.18 -2.16 -34.53
CA ALA A 578 31.18 -0.72 -34.85
C ALA A 578 29.83 -0.20 -35.38
N ARG A 579 29.05 -1.04 -36.09
CA ARG A 579 27.74 -0.65 -36.65
C ARG A 579 26.63 -0.56 -35.60
N ILE A 580 26.68 -1.34 -34.52
CA ILE A 580 25.67 -1.30 -33.45
C ILE A 580 25.75 0.04 -32.69
N TRP A 581 26.97 0.52 -32.44
CA TRP A 581 27.26 1.79 -31.76
C TRP A 581 26.90 3.06 -32.56
N LEU A 582 26.56 2.94 -33.84
CA LEU A 582 26.14 4.05 -34.71
C LEU A 582 24.61 4.16 -34.85
N SER A 583 23.84 3.42 -34.04
CA SER A 583 22.38 3.53 -34.00
C SER A 583 21.94 4.87 -33.38
N PRO A 584 20.89 5.54 -33.92
CA PRO A 584 20.48 6.87 -33.48
C PRO A 584 20.16 7.02 -31.97
N PRO A 585 19.51 6.07 -31.26
CA PRO A 585 19.27 6.24 -29.82
C PRO A 585 20.56 6.21 -28.98
N LEU A 586 21.55 5.38 -29.34
CA LEU A 586 22.84 5.35 -28.64
C LEU A 586 23.66 6.63 -28.89
N LEU A 587 23.56 7.21 -30.09
CA LEU A 587 24.13 8.52 -30.38
C LEU A 587 23.46 9.64 -29.58
N ALA A 588 22.13 9.59 -29.39
CA ALA A 588 21.41 10.55 -28.55
C ALA A 588 21.83 10.46 -27.08
N VAL A 589 21.94 9.25 -26.51
CA VAL A 589 22.43 9.01 -25.14
C VAL A 589 23.89 9.47 -24.98
N SER A 590 24.75 9.17 -25.95
CA SER A 590 26.14 9.63 -25.98
C SER A 590 26.23 11.17 -26.03
N HIS A 591 25.42 11.82 -26.87
CA HIS A 591 25.37 13.28 -26.97
C HIS A 591 24.84 13.93 -25.68
N PHE A 592 23.80 13.36 -25.07
CA PHE A 592 23.29 13.79 -23.76
C PHE A 592 24.36 13.66 -22.67
N TYR A 593 25.07 12.53 -22.61
CA TYR A 593 26.17 12.32 -21.66
C TYR A 593 27.34 13.30 -21.90
N HIS A 594 27.67 13.59 -23.15
CA HIS A 594 28.68 14.61 -23.50
C HIS A 594 28.25 16.04 -23.17
N LEU A 595 26.95 16.37 -23.26
CA LEU A 595 26.40 17.63 -22.78
C LEU A 595 26.45 17.71 -21.25
N LEU A 596 26.05 16.65 -20.54
CA LEU A 596 26.15 16.56 -19.08
C LEU A 596 27.59 16.74 -18.60
N ARG A 597 28.55 16.07 -19.26
CA ARG A 597 29.98 16.19 -18.98
C ARG A 597 30.53 17.59 -19.29
N ARG A 598 30.02 18.28 -20.33
CA ARG A 598 30.39 19.68 -20.61
C ARG A 598 29.82 20.64 -19.57
N ALA A 599 28.59 20.44 -19.10
CA ALA A 599 28.01 21.21 -18.00
C ALA A 599 28.79 21.01 -16.69
N HIS A 600 29.15 19.76 -16.37
CA HIS A 600 29.95 19.40 -15.21
C HIS A 600 31.38 19.99 -15.24
N LEU A 601 31.97 20.17 -16.43
CA LEU A 601 33.27 20.85 -16.62
C LEU A 601 33.19 22.39 -16.71
N ALA A 602 31.98 22.96 -16.70
CA ALA A 602 31.75 24.40 -16.78
C ALA A 602 31.30 25.04 -15.45
N ALA A 603 31.10 24.23 -14.41
CA ALA A 603 30.65 24.63 -13.07
C ALA A 603 31.80 24.94 -12.10
#